data_AF-A0A194UQ62-F1
#
_entry.id   AF-A0A194UQ62-F1
#
_cell.length_a   1.000
_cell.length_b   1.000
_cell.length_c   1.000
_cell.angle_alpha   90.00
_cell.angle_beta   90.00
_cell.angle_gamma   90.00
#
_symmetry.space_group_name_H-M   'P 1'
#
loop_
_entity.id
_entity.type
_entity.pdbx_description
1 polymer ?
#
loop_
_entity_poly.entity_id
_entity_poly.type
_entity_poly.pdbx_seq_one_letter_code
_entity_poly.pdbx_strand_id
1 'polypeptide(L)'
;MSKASLTSDVLLFGAQGASSDAAATRLLDDIRKSGDAETKQLVDDFLQGCFEAFHSELDKLADREQCVLEASVWKKLDKAETLVTCPPGCQSNAVVECVNLYVHQMLDLLAYMCQASRDGEVVMAQAAGVCSGILPAVLAASFPSWPSAHFVDYAINAFRVAFWIGVRSSLARWKCMQGNAWDMNNAWALSIRGCGPDQLHDLVDDSNKANPTAPIRCWKSPLRHILVDIIHWKQTWDYLEATTLSTGSSTAPIRLVFVGPNTTALRLSWNSLQVKLDVEVTTSTSVFQSPPSQVDNIAIVGMSVNLPCGEGITQFWDTLKNGTSAVSERFLPVHILPRFDISRYNVPVEGVATTGKSRPSMQVKHGNFLRDPFAFDNVFFEISPREAKSMDP
;
A
#
# COMPACT_ATOMS: atom_id res chain seq x y z
N MET A 1 0.14 40.70 8.63
CA MET A 1 0.96 39.75 7.86
C MET A 1 1.87 39.03 8.84
N SER A 2 1.45 37.88 9.37
CA SER A 2 2.36 37.06 10.18
C SER A 2 3.37 36.44 9.21
N LYS A 3 4.66 36.55 9.52
CA LYS A 3 5.67 35.73 8.85
C LYS A 3 5.28 34.27 9.10
N ALA A 4 4.93 33.53 8.06
CA ALA A 4 4.84 32.08 8.16
C ALA A 4 6.18 31.59 8.72
N SER A 5 6.15 30.83 9.82
CA SER A 5 7.37 30.21 10.33
C SER A 5 7.78 29.17 9.30
N LEU A 6 8.97 29.33 8.70
CA LEU A 6 9.52 28.30 7.83
C LEU A 6 9.57 26.97 8.60
N THR A 7 8.77 26.00 8.17
CA THR A 7 8.80 24.63 8.68
C THR A 7 10.02 23.91 8.10
N SER A 8 10.70 23.13 8.93
CA SER A 8 11.81 22.28 8.50
C SER A 8 11.29 20.88 8.22
N ASP A 9 11.37 20.46 6.96
CA ASP A 9 10.85 19.16 6.53
C ASP A 9 11.95 18.09 6.59
N VAL A 10 11.61 16.94 7.18
CA VAL A 10 12.45 15.73 7.17
C VAL A 10 11.79 14.69 6.28
N LEU A 11 12.44 14.34 5.18
CA LEU A 11 11.93 13.37 4.21
C LEU A 11 12.30 11.95 4.62
N LEU A 12 11.31 11.07 4.67
CA LEU A 12 11.47 9.67 5.10
C LEU A 12 11.02 8.72 4.00
N PHE A 13 11.96 7.88 3.55
CA PHE A 13 11.74 6.93 2.45
C PHE A 13 11.66 5.49 2.99
N GLY A 14 10.54 4.83 2.71
CA GLY A 14 10.27 3.45 3.13
C GLY A 14 11.05 2.36 2.37
N ALA A 15 10.83 1.11 2.78
CA ALA A 15 11.40 -0.09 2.15
C ALA A 15 10.31 -1.00 1.57
N GLN A 16 10.73 -2.09 0.91
CA GLN A 16 9.83 -3.16 0.45
C GLN A 16 9.14 -3.87 1.64
N GLY A 17 7.89 -4.32 1.48
CA GLY A 17 7.20 -5.12 2.52
C GLY A 17 5.73 -4.78 2.80
N ALA A 18 5.10 -3.88 2.06
CA ALA A 18 3.65 -3.68 2.08
C ALA A 18 3.10 -3.47 0.65
N SER A 19 1.80 -3.65 0.47
CA SER A 19 1.15 -3.62 -0.85
C SER A 19 1.19 -2.22 -1.46
N SER A 20 2.05 -2.02 -2.46
CA SER A 20 2.08 -0.83 -3.31
C SER A 20 1.30 -1.11 -4.59
N ASP A 21 0.09 -0.57 -4.73
CA ASP A 21 -0.59 -0.61 -6.04
C ASP A 21 -1.48 0.61 -6.31
N ALA A 22 -2.24 1.11 -5.32
CA ALA A 22 -3.26 2.13 -5.62
C ALA A 22 -2.78 3.61 -5.56
N ALA A 23 -1.82 3.95 -4.70
CA ALA A 23 -1.55 5.34 -4.36
C ALA A 23 -0.74 6.10 -5.43
N ALA A 24 0.28 5.47 -5.99
CA ALA A 24 1.20 6.15 -6.88
C ALA A 24 0.74 6.16 -8.35
N THR A 25 -0.10 5.21 -8.76
CA THR A 25 -0.86 5.34 -10.02
C THR A 25 -1.77 6.56 -10.00
N ARG A 26 -2.45 6.82 -8.86
CA ARG A 26 -3.26 8.03 -8.70
C ARG A 26 -2.43 9.30 -8.75
N LEU A 27 -1.26 9.31 -8.09
CA LEU A 27 -0.36 10.47 -8.15
C LEU A 27 0.07 10.79 -9.59
N LEU A 28 0.44 9.78 -10.38
CA LEU A 28 0.81 9.99 -11.78
C LEU A 28 -0.37 10.58 -12.58
N ASP A 29 -1.58 10.07 -12.37
CA ASP A 29 -2.79 10.60 -12.99
C ASP A 29 -3.07 12.06 -12.56
N ASP A 30 -2.87 12.37 -11.28
CA ASP A 30 -3.09 13.70 -10.71
C ASP A 30 -2.07 14.71 -11.24
N ILE A 31 -0.79 14.32 -11.33
CA ILE A 31 0.26 15.14 -11.97
C ILE A 31 -0.09 15.40 -13.43
N ARG A 32 -0.52 14.36 -14.17
CA ARG A 32 -0.89 14.48 -15.59
C ARG A 32 -2.11 15.37 -15.80
N LYS A 33 -3.10 15.34 -14.90
CA LYS A 33 -4.29 16.19 -14.97
C LYS A 33 -3.99 17.62 -14.55
N SER A 34 -3.41 17.80 -13.38
CA SER A 34 -3.42 19.08 -12.65
C SER A 34 -2.04 19.73 -12.50
N GLY A 35 -0.95 19.05 -12.88
CA GLY A 35 0.40 19.61 -12.87
C GLY A 35 0.59 20.75 -13.88
N ASP A 36 1.51 21.66 -13.59
CA ASP A 36 2.00 22.62 -14.57
C ASP A 36 2.86 21.93 -15.65
N ALA A 37 3.18 22.67 -16.72
CA ALA A 37 3.89 22.13 -17.87
C ALA A 37 5.31 21.65 -17.53
N GLU A 38 6.01 22.34 -16.63
CA GLU A 38 7.38 22.00 -16.24
C GLU A 38 7.41 20.72 -15.40
N THR A 39 6.51 20.61 -14.42
CA THR A 39 6.35 19.40 -13.60
C THR A 39 6.00 18.18 -14.47
N LYS A 40 5.10 18.35 -15.44
CA LYS A 40 4.72 17.27 -16.37
C LYS A 40 5.91 16.81 -17.19
N GLN A 41 6.65 17.75 -17.77
CA GLN A 41 7.83 17.45 -18.58
C GLN A 41 8.90 16.69 -17.79
N LEU A 42 9.22 17.15 -16.56
CA LEU A 42 10.21 16.49 -15.71
C LEU A 42 9.82 15.07 -15.34
N VAL A 43 8.53 14.83 -15.04
CA VAL A 43 8.02 13.50 -14.72
C VAL A 43 8.05 12.59 -15.94
N ASP A 44 7.66 13.08 -17.11
CA ASP A 44 7.69 12.31 -18.35
C ASP A 44 9.15 11.98 -18.76
N ASP A 45 10.07 12.94 -18.66
CA ASP A 45 11.51 12.74 -18.93
C ASP A 45 12.11 11.69 -17.97
N PHE A 46 11.77 11.76 -16.68
CA PHE A 46 12.20 10.78 -15.69
C PHE A 46 11.67 9.37 -16.00
N LEU A 47 10.37 9.24 -16.26
CA LEU A 47 9.75 7.94 -16.53
C LEU A 47 10.27 7.31 -17.82
N GLN A 48 10.38 8.11 -18.88
CA GLN A 48 10.92 7.65 -20.17
C GLN A 48 12.40 7.27 -20.03
N GLY A 49 13.20 8.08 -19.34
CA GLY A 49 14.59 7.76 -19.08
C GLY A 49 14.77 6.50 -18.23
N CYS A 50 13.92 6.26 -17.24
CA CYS A 50 13.91 5.01 -16.47
C CYS A 50 13.55 3.80 -17.34
N PHE A 51 12.59 3.94 -18.26
CA PHE A 51 12.20 2.90 -19.20
C PHE A 51 13.35 2.52 -20.15
N GLU A 52 14.01 3.51 -20.73
CA GLU A 52 15.18 3.29 -21.59
C GLU A 52 16.35 2.69 -20.81
N ALA A 53 16.59 3.17 -19.59
CA ALA A 53 17.59 2.61 -18.70
C ALA A 53 17.29 1.14 -18.37
N PHE A 54 16.03 0.81 -18.09
CA PHE A 54 15.60 -0.56 -17.78
C PHE A 54 15.93 -1.52 -18.91
N HIS A 55 15.53 -1.21 -20.14
CA HIS A 55 15.83 -2.05 -21.31
C HIS A 55 17.33 -2.09 -21.63
N SER A 56 18.03 -0.96 -21.52
CA SER A 56 19.48 -0.91 -21.69
C SER A 56 20.25 -1.77 -20.69
N GLU A 57 19.80 -1.82 -19.42
CA GLU A 57 20.42 -2.70 -18.41
C GLU A 57 20.01 -4.17 -18.59
N LEU A 58 18.78 -4.44 -19.05
CA LEU A 58 18.34 -5.81 -19.40
C LEU A 58 19.20 -6.42 -20.51
N ASP A 59 19.52 -5.64 -21.56
CA ASP A 59 20.34 -6.09 -22.69
C ASP A 59 21.78 -6.47 -22.27
N LYS A 60 22.25 -5.99 -21.12
CA LYS A 60 23.58 -6.32 -20.57
C LYS A 60 23.59 -7.64 -19.79
N LEU A 61 22.43 -8.20 -19.48
CA LEU A 61 22.33 -9.45 -18.72
C LEU A 61 22.69 -10.65 -19.60
N ALA A 62 23.53 -11.53 -19.08
CA ALA A 62 23.82 -12.79 -19.76
C ALA A 62 22.59 -13.70 -19.79
N ASP A 63 22.47 -14.58 -20.80
CA ASP A 63 21.33 -15.51 -20.96
C ASP A 63 21.00 -16.29 -19.68
N ARG A 64 22.03 -16.74 -18.97
CA ARG A 64 21.86 -17.45 -17.68
C ARG A 64 21.21 -16.58 -16.60
N GLU A 65 21.49 -15.28 -16.57
CA GLU A 65 20.90 -14.34 -15.62
C GLU A 65 19.44 -14.09 -15.99
N GLN A 66 19.14 -13.92 -17.28
CA GLN A 66 17.77 -13.75 -17.76
C GLN A 66 16.88 -14.96 -17.47
N CYS A 67 17.42 -16.18 -17.54
CA CYS A 67 16.71 -17.39 -17.14
C CYS A 67 16.33 -17.40 -15.66
N VAL A 68 17.22 -16.93 -14.78
CA VAL A 68 16.96 -16.86 -13.33
C VAL A 68 15.89 -15.82 -13.00
N LEU A 69 15.80 -14.77 -13.80
CA LEU A 69 14.91 -13.63 -13.56
C LEU A 69 13.56 -13.73 -14.27
N GLU A 70 13.19 -14.91 -14.78
CA GLU A 70 11.89 -15.16 -15.42
C GLU A 70 11.60 -14.21 -16.61
N ALA A 71 12.40 -14.33 -17.69
CA ALA A 71 12.37 -13.44 -18.86
C ALA A 71 10.98 -13.13 -19.47
N SER A 72 9.95 -13.94 -19.20
CA SER A 72 8.57 -13.66 -19.59
C SER A 72 7.99 -12.38 -18.99
N VAL A 73 8.51 -11.93 -17.84
CA VAL A 73 8.06 -10.72 -17.13
C VAL A 73 8.39 -9.46 -17.93
N TRP A 74 9.53 -9.41 -18.62
CA TRP A 74 10.00 -8.22 -19.35
C TRP A 74 9.05 -7.80 -20.47
N LYS A 75 8.39 -8.76 -21.12
CA LYS A 75 7.41 -8.49 -22.19
C LYS A 75 6.18 -7.74 -21.71
N LYS A 76 5.87 -7.82 -20.40
CA LYS A 76 4.75 -7.08 -19.80
C LYS A 76 5.13 -5.63 -19.49
N LEU A 77 6.43 -5.32 -19.44
CA LEU A 77 6.94 -3.98 -19.18
C LEU A 77 7.24 -3.27 -20.50
N ASP A 78 6.18 -3.00 -21.28
CA ASP A 78 6.26 -2.55 -22.67
C ASP A 78 6.22 -1.02 -22.82
N LYS A 79 5.89 -0.28 -21.75
CA LYS A 79 5.81 1.19 -21.73
C LYS A 79 6.33 1.77 -20.42
N ALA A 80 6.71 3.04 -20.41
CA ALA A 80 7.21 3.70 -19.20
C ALA A 80 6.21 3.63 -18.02
N GLU A 81 4.91 3.74 -18.28
CA GLU A 81 3.86 3.64 -17.26
C GLU A 81 3.81 2.27 -16.59
N THR A 82 4.22 1.21 -17.29
CA THR A 82 4.20 -0.15 -16.72
C THR A 82 5.21 -0.32 -15.59
N LEU A 83 6.26 0.52 -15.53
CA LEU A 83 7.17 0.58 -14.39
C LEU A 83 6.50 1.15 -13.13
N VAL A 84 5.41 1.91 -13.28
CA VAL A 84 4.59 2.46 -12.20
C VAL A 84 3.46 1.49 -11.86
N THR A 85 2.66 1.11 -12.85
CA THR A 85 1.44 0.31 -12.62
C THR A 85 1.70 -1.16 -12.35
N CYS A 86 2.91 -1.66 -12.63
CA CYS A 86 3.37 -3.04 -12.41
C CYS A 86 2.29 -4.11 -12.76
N PRO A 87 2.22 -4.57 -14.03
CA PRO A 87 1.18 -5.50 -14.47
C PRO A 87 1.09 -6.80 -13.64
N PRO A 88 -0.09 -7.44 -13.59
CA PRO A 88 -0.28 -8.66 -12.80
C PRO A 88 0.73 -9.76 -13.12
N GLY A 89 1.31 -10.33 -12.05
CA GLY A 89 2.34 -11.37 -12.15
C GLY A 89 3.75 -10.85 -12.43
N CYS A 90 3.98 -9.53 -12.40
CA CYS A 90 5.31 -8.94 -12.30
C CYS A 90 5.73 -8.69 -10.85
N GLN A 91 4.77 -8.60 -9.92
CA GLN A 91 4.99 -8.24 -8.51
C GLN A 91 5.86 -9.26 -7.76
N SER A 92 5.95 -10.51 -8.19
CA SER A 92 6.83 -11.50 -7.56
C SER A 92 8.30 -11.39 -8.00
N ASN A 93 8.60 -10.54 -8.98
CA ASN A 93 9.94 -10.38 -9.51
C ASN A 93 10.69 -9.28 -8.75
N ALA A 94 11.76 -9.66 -8.04
CA ALA A 94 12.49 -8.72 -7.19
C ALA A 94 13.14 -7.55 -7.96
N VAL A 95 13.49 -7.72 -9.25
CA VAL A 95 13.97 -6.61 -10.08
C VAL A 95 12.85 -5.60 -10.27
N VAL A 96 11.66 -6.08 -10.67
CA VAL A 96 10.48 -5.23 -10.88
C VAL A 96 10.07 -4.55 -9.59
N GLU A 97 10.00 -5.25 -8.46
CA GLU A 97 9.66 -4.63 -7.17
C GLU A 97 10.68 -3.57 -6.74
N CYS A 98 11.98 -3.79 -6.96
CA CYS A 98 13.01 -2.80 -6.61
C CYS A 98 12.85 -1.53 -7.44
N VAL A 99 12.69 -1.65 -8.76
CA VAL A 99 12.56 -0.48 -9.63
C VAL A 99 11.20 0.20 -9.47
N ASN A 100 10.12 -0.56 -9.25
CA ASN A 100 8.78 -0.02 -9.03
C ASN A 100 8.71 0.83 -7.76
N LEU A 101 9.22 0.31 -6.64
CA LEU A 101 9.28 1.08 -5.39
C LEU A 101 10.09 2.37 -5.56
N TYR A 102 11.25 2.28 -6.23
CA TYR A 102 12.10 3.43 -6.48
C TYR A 102 11.39 4.48 -7.34
N VAL A 103 10.75 4.07 -8.45
CA VAL A 103 9.99 4.98 -9.32
C VAL A 103 8.88 5.67 -8.53
N HIS A 104 8.14 4.93 -7.70
CA HIS A 104 7.11 5.52 -6.86
C HIS A 104 7.65 6.56 -5.87
N GLN A 105 8.74 6.25 -5.18
CA GLN A 105 9.41 7.18 -4.26
C GLN A 105 9.91 8.43 -4.98
N MET A 106 10.40 8.29 -6.21
CA MET A 106 10.88 9.41 -7.01
C MET A 106 9.74 10.27 -7.55
N LEU A 107 8.61 9.67 -7.97
CA LEU A 107 7.42 10.44 -8.36
C LEU A 107 6.88 11.27 -7.19
N ASP A 108 6.82 10.67 -6.00
CA ASP A 108 6.44 11.38 -4.77
C ASP A 108 7.44 12.49 -4.41
N LEU A 109 8.73 12.26 -4.61
CA LEU A 109 9.77 13.27 -4.36
C LEU A 109 9.71 14.43 -5.37
N LEU A 110 9.59 14.12 -6.66
CA LEU A 110 9.44 15.11 -7.74
C LEU A 110 8.21 15.97 -7.49
N ALA A 111 7.08 15.33 -7.15
CA ALA A 111 5.87 16.00 -6.73
C ALA A 111 6.15 16.97 -5.57
N TYR A 112 6.65 16.46 -4.45
CA TYR A 112 6.99 17.29 -3.29
C TYR A 112 7.90 18.49 -3.67
N MET A 113 8.94 18.26 -4.47
CA MET A 113 9.88 19.30 -4.89
C MET A 113 9.25 20.38 -5.77
N CYS A 114 8.43 19.99 -6.76
CA CYS A 114 7.72 20.93 -7.62
C CYS A 114 6.81 21.86 -6.80
N GLN A 115 6.16 21.32 -5.77
CA GLN A 115 5.32 22.14 -4.91
C GLN A 115 6.12 23.03 -3.97
N ALA A 116 7.14 22.48 -3.30
CA ALA A 116 8.05 23.22 -2.45
C ALA A 116 8.65 24.45 -3.18
N SER A 117 9.00 24.28 -4.46
CA SER A 117 9.50 25.36 -5.32
C SER A 117 8.45 26.46 -5.58
N ARG A 118 7.17 26.09 -5.78
CA ARG A 118 6.07 27.05 -5.98
C ARG A 118 5.75 27.86 -4.73
N ASP A 119 5.73 27.21 -3.57
CA ASP A 119 5.31 27.84 -2.33
C ASP A 119 6.43 28.70 -1.72
N GLY A 120 7.70 28.47 -2.10
CA GLY A 120 8.85 29.25 -1.63
C GLY A 120 9.13 29.12 -0.12
N GLU A 121 8.43 28.20 0.56
CA GLU A 121 8.41 28.08 2.02
C GLU A 121 9.19 26.88 2.56
N VAL A 122 9.59 25.94 1.70
CA VAL A 122 10.05 24.62 2.16
C VAL A 122 11.56 24.48 2.09
N VAL A 123 12.21 24.54 3.24
CA VAL A 123 13.62 24.14 3.40
C VAL A 123 13.62 22.70 3.89
N MET A 124 13.88 21.76 2.98
CA MET A 124 14.17 20.38 3.37
C MET A 124 15.42 20.38 4.25
N ALA A 125 15.26 20.00 5.51
CA ALA A 125 16.31 20.06 6.50
C ALA A 125 17.15 18.78 6.46
N GLN A 126 16.51 17.62 6.29
CA GLN A 126 17.14 16.30 6.31
C GLN A 126 16.36 15.30 5.45
N ALA A 127 17.05 14.24 5.00
CA ALA A 127 16.45 13.10 4.34
C ALA A 127 17.03 11.80 4.93
N ALA A 128 16.18 10.80 5.15
CA ALA A 128 16.58 9.48 5.61
C ALA A 128 15.82 8.39 4.85
N GLY A 129 16.52 7.30 4.55
CA GLY A 129 15.98 6.19 3.78
C GLY A 129 16.32 4.84 4.38
N VAL A 130 15.37 3.92 4.27
CA VAL A 130 15.49 2.56 4.80
C VAL A 130 15.68 1.59 3.66
N CYS A 131 16.70 0.72 3.74
CA CYS A 131 17.01 -0.24 2.69
C CYS A 131 17.14 0.49 1.33
N SER A 132 16.35 0.11 0.32
CA SER A 132 16.33 0.77 -1.00
C SER A 132 15.87 2.22 -0.98
N GLY A 133 15.12 2.65 0.05
CA GLY A 133 14.73 4.04 0.26
C GLY A 133 15.92 4.99 0.48
N ILE A 134 17.13 4.46 0.73
CA ILE A 134 18.34 5.29 0.78
C ILE A 134 18.66 5.96 -0.55
N LEU A 135 18.30 5.33 -1.69
CA LEU A 135 18.58 5.85 -3.02
C LEU A 135 17.90 7.21 -3.26
N PRO A 136 16.56 7.33 -3.10
CA PRO A 136 15.90 8.63 -3.23
C PRO A 136 16.27 9.60 -2.09
N ALA A 137 16.63 9.12 -0.89
CA ALA A 137 17.09 9.98 0.20
C ALA A 137 18.42 10.68 -0.10
N VAL A 138 19.39 9.94 -0.66
CA VAL A 138 20.68 10.50 -1.10
C VAL A 138 20.48 11.55 -2.18
N LEU A 139 19.59 11.27 -3.14
CA LEU A 139 19.22 12.26 -4.14
C LEU A 139 18.63 13.48 -3.47
N ALA A 140 17.57 13.34 -2.66
CA ALA A 140 16.93 14.43 -1.95
C ALA A 140 17.90 15.28 -1.11
N ALA A 141 18.98 14.72 -0.58
CA ALA A 141 19.99 15.46 0.17
C ALA A 141 21.07 16.13 -0.70
N SER A 142 21.34 15.60 -1.89
CA SER A 142 22.50 16.00 -2.71
C SER A 142 22.25 17.24 -3.56
N PHE A 143 20.99 17.53 -3.87
CA PHE A 143 20.60 18.72 -4.61
C PHE A 143 20.31 19.90 -3.70
N PRO A 144 20.82 21.11 -3.94
CA PRO A 144 20.35 22.29 -3.21
C PRO A 144 19.26 23.06 -3.96
N SER A 145 19.13 22.87 -5.27
CA SER A 145 18.19 23.58 -6.15
C SER A 145 17.40 22.60 -7.02
N TRP A 146 16.07 22.61 -6.84
CA TRP A 146 15.16 21.56 -7.27
C TRP A 146 13.84 22.08 -7.82
N PRO A 147 13.16 21.30 -8.68
CA PRO A 147 13.71 20.22 -9.51
C PRO A 147 14.41 20.77 -10.78
N SER A 148 15.26 19.99 -11.44
CA SER A 148 15.98 20.39 -12.67
C SER A 148 16.29 19.20 -13.59
N ALA A 149 16.64 19.45 -14.85
CA ALA A 149 17.06 18.39 -15.78
C ALA A 149 18.26 17.57 -15.24
N HIS A 150 19.23 18.23 -14.59
CA HIS A 150 20.34 17.54 -13.93
C HIS A 150 19.88 16.60 -12.82
N PHE A 151 18.83 16.95 -12.07
CA PHE A 151 18.28 16.03 -11.07
C PHE A 151 17.73 14.76 -11.72
N VAL A 152 17.00 14.92 -12.82
CA VAL A 152 16.43 13.79 -13.58
C VAL A 152 17.53 12.83 -14.03
N ASP A 153 18.65 13.32 -14.57
CA ASP A 153 19.77 12.48 -14.99
C ASP A 153 20.32 11.59 -13.86
N TYR A 154 20.53 12.15 -12.67
CA TYR A 154 21.02 11.38 -11.53
C TYR A 154 19.94 10.46 -10.95
N ALA A 155 18.67 10.86 -11.01
CA ALA A 155 17.56 9.99 -10.64
C ALA A 155 17.49 8.75 -11.55
N ILE A 156 17.76 8.90 -12.85
CA ILE A 156 17.86 7.77 -13.79
C ILE A 156 19.13 6.93 -13.50
N ASN A 157 20.23 7.54 -13.06
CA ASN A 157 21.42 6.76 -12.64
C ASN A 157 21.16 5.94 -11.37
N ALA A 158 20.49 6.50 -10.37
CA ALA A 158 20.10 5.77 -9.17
C ALA A 158 19.04 4.69 -9.48
N PHE A 159 18.18 4.88 -10.49
CA PHE A 159 17.31 3.81 -11.00
C PHE A 159 18.12 2.59 -11.47
N ARG A 160 19.24 2.79 -12.18
CA ARG A 160 20.14 1.68 -12.58
C ARG A 160 20.71 0.95 -11.37
N VAL A 161 21.03 1.69 -10.30
CA VAL A 161 21.47 1.07 -9.03
C VAL A 161 20.36 0.21 -8.45
N ALA A 162 19.12 0.69 -8.39
CA ALA A 162 17.96 -0.08 -7.93
C ALA A 162 17.75 -1.36 -8.76
N PHE A 163 17.87 -1.25 -10.09
CA PHE A 163 17.80 -2.40 -11.00
C PHE A 163 18.86 -3.46 -10.65
N TRP A 164 20.13 -3.05 -10.53
CA TRP A 164 21.22 -3.98 -10.24
C TRP A 164 21.14 -4.57 -8.84
N ILE A 165 20.62 -3.84 -7.85
CA ILE A 165 20.31 -4.39 -6.52
C ILE A 165 19.31 -5.56 -6.66
N GLY A 166 18.23 -5.38 -7.42
CA GLY A 166 17.24 -6.43 -7.67
C GLY A 166 17.85 -7.65 -8.38
N VAL A 167 18.68 -7.43 -9.40
CA VAL A 167 19.36 -8.50 -10.15
C VAL A 167 20.29 -9.29 -9.24
N ARG A 168 21.18 -8.61 -8.51
CA ARG A 168 22.15 -9.28 -7.65
C ARG A 168 21.48 -10.00 -6.49
N SER A 169 20.41 -9.44 -5.92
CA SER A 169 19.60 -10.08 -4.88
C SER A 169 18.95 -11.36 -5.41
N SER A 170 18.36 -11.32 -6.60
CA SER A 170 17.73 -12.49 -7.24
C SER A 170 18.72 -13.61 -7.57
N LEU A 171 19.91 -13.26 -8.06
CA LEU A 171 20.96 -14.24 -8.35
C LEU A 171 21.54 -14.86 -7.07
N ALA A 172 21.76 -14.05 -6.03
CA ALA A 172 22.19 -14.54 -4.73
C ALA A 172 21.14 -15.51 -4.15
N ARG A 173 19.86 -15.13 -4.27
CA ARG A 173 18.71 -15.95 -3.87
C ARG A 173 18.69 -17.29 -4.58
N TRP A 174 18.77 -17.29 -5.91
CA TRP A 174 18.80 -18.51 -6.72
C TRP A 174 19.95 -19.45 -6.33
N LYS A 175 21.15 -18.90 -6.08
CA LYS A 175 22.31 -19.68 -5.60
C LYS A 175 22.06 -20.30 -4.23
N CYS A 176 21.51 -19.54 -3.28
CA CYS A 176 21.24 -20.03 -1.92
C CYS A 176 20.17 -21.13 -1.90
N MET A 177 19.18 -21.04 -2.79
CA MET A 177 18.10 -22.01 -2.92
C MET A 177 18.45 -23.20 -3.83
N GLN A 178 19.71 -23.30 -4.28
CA GLN A 178 20.18 -24.35 -5.20
C GLN A 178 19.30 -24.47 -6.46
N GLY A 179 18.78 -23.34 -6.95
CA GLY A 179 17.94 -23.29 -8.14
C GLY A 179 16.45 -23.63 -7.92
N ASN A 180 15.99 -23.84 -6.68
CA ASN A 180 14.58 -24.04 -6.40
C ASN A 180 13.74 -22.79 -6.74
N ALA A 181 12.56 -23.02 -7.33
CA ALA A 181 11.62 -21.98 -7.73
C ALA A 181 11.15 -21.13 -6.53
N TRP A 182 10.68 -19.92 -6.82
CA TRP A 182 10.03 -19.09 -5.81
C TRP A 182 8.63 -19.60 -5.49
N ASP A 183 8.27 -19.50 -4.20
CA ASP A 183 6.94 -19.75 -3.69
C ASP A 183 6.65 -18.65 -2.65
N MET A 184 5.43 -18.11 -2.63
CA MET A 184 4.96 -17.15 -1.64
C MET A 184 5.12 -17.66 -0.19
N ASN A 185 5.16 -18.98 0.01
CA ASN A 185 5.43 -19.57 1.32
C ASN A 185 6.90 -19.44 1.76
N ASN A 186 7.80 -18.99 0.89
CA ASN A 186 9.24 -18.84 1.14
C ASN A 186 9.65 -17.35 1.11
N ALA A 187 8.98 -16.53 1.93
CA ALA A 187 9.33 -15.12 2.08
C ALA A 187 10.78 -14.96 2.60
N TRP A 188 11.51 -13.99 2.01
CA TRP A 188 12.89 -13.69 2.34
C TRP A 188 13.06 -12.70 3.50
N ALA A 189 11.96 -12.29 4.11
CA ALA A 189 11.94 -11.46 5.30
C ALA A 189 10.79 -11.90 6.19
N LEU A 190 11.03 -11.93 7.50
CA LEU A 190 10.02 -12.23 8.51
C LEU A 190 9.96 -11.08 9.51
N SER A 191 8.77 -10.51 9.69
CA SER A 191 8.53 -9.52 10.74
C SER A 191 8.03 -10.22 11.99
N ILE A 192 8.76 -10.08 13.09
CA ILE A 192 8.42 -10.67 14.39
C ILE A 192 8.09 -9.53 15.35
N ARG A 193 6.94 -9.62 16.03
CA ARG A 193 6.48 -8.63 17.00
C ARG A 193 6.46 -9.23 18.41
N GLY A 194 6.73 -8.41 19.42
CA GLY A 194 6.66 -8.80 20.83
C GLY A 194 7.89 -9.57 21.34
N CYS A 195 9.00 -9.57 20.61
CA CYS A 195 10.25 -10.22 20.99
C CYS A 195 11.38 -9.18 21.03
N GLY A 196 12.21 -9.19 22.07
CA GLY A 196 13.39 -8.32 22.16
C GLY A 196 14.54 -8.81 21.26
N PRO A 197 15.52 -7.96 20.92
CA PRO A 197 16.65 -8.33 20.06
C PRO A 197 17.42 -9.56 20.56
N ASP A 198 17.73 -9.63 21.85
CA ASP A 198 18.49 -10.73 22.44
C ASP A 198 17.72 -12.06 22.39
N GLN A 199 16.43 -12.01 22.73
CA GLN A 199 15.53 -13.17 22.63
C GLN A 199 15.39 -13.66 21.18
N LEU A 200 15.36 -12.73 20.23
CA LEU A 200 15.30 -13.06 18.81
C LEU A 200 16.60 -13.70 18.33
N HIS A 201 17.75 -13.20 18.79
CA HIS A 201 19.06 -13.81 18.52
C HIS A 201 19.12 -15.24 19.03
N ASP A 202 18.69 -15.48 20.28
CA ASP A 202 18.67 -16.81 20.88
C ASP A 202 17.77 -17.78 20.08
N LEU A 203 16.56 -17.34 19.72
CA LEU A 203 15.62 -18.14 18.91
C LEU A 203 16.21 -18.50 17.53
N VAL A 204 16.86 -17.55 16.87
CA VAL A 204 17.51 -17.78 15.58
C VAL A 204 18.67 -18.75 15.73
N ASP A 205 19.49 -18.61 16.77
CA ASP A 205 20.62 -19.49 17.02
C ASP A 205 20.18 -20.92 17.37
N ASP A 206 19.12 -21.09 18.16
CA ASP A 206 18.57 -22.40 18.48
C ASP A 206 17.93 -23.07 17.26
N SER A 207 17.19 -22.32 16.44
CA SER A 207 16.69 -22.81 15.15
C SER A 207 17.83 -23.23 14.21
N ASN A 208 18.93 -22.46 14.18
CA ASN A 208 20.12 -22.77 13.37
C ASN A 208 20.87 -24.02 13.86
N LYS A 209 20.87 -24.28 15.18
CA LYS A 209 21.41 -25.52 15.76
C LYS A 209 20.54 -26.72 15.40
N ALA A 210 19.21 -26.56 15.48
CA ALA A 210 18.25 -27.63 15.18
C ALA A 210 18.22 -28.00 13.69
N ASN A 211 18.45 -27.04 12.79
CA ASN A 211 18.52 -27.28 11.34
C ASN A 211 19.83 -26.74 10.73
N PRO A 212 20.94 -27.49 10.81
CA PRO A 212 22.25 -27.03 10.35
C PRO A 212 22.36 -26.83 8.83
N THR A 213 21.42 -27.37 8.05
CA THR A 213 21.31 -27.21 6.59
C THR A 213 20.26 -26.16 6.18
N ALA A 214 19.57 -25.53 7.13
CA ALA A 214 18.54 -24.54 6.80
C ALA A 214 19.14 -23.30 6.12
N PRO A 215 18.39 -22.68 5.19
CA PRO A 215 18.82 -21.52 4.44
C PRO A 215 19.12 -20.28 5.30
N ILE A 216 18.80 -20.29 6.60
CA ILE A 216 19.13 -19.23 7.56
C ILE A 216 20.67 -19.06 7.72
N ARG A 217 21.48 -20.09 7.43
CA ARG A 217 22.96 -19.96 7.41
C ARG A 217 23.50 -19.12 6.25
N CYS A 218 22.77 -19.00 5.15
CA CYS A 218 23.20 -18.28 3.94
C CYS A 218 23.39 -16.76 4.14
N TRP A 219 22.99 -16.25 5.31
CA TRP A 219 22.85 -14.83 5.62
C TRP A 219 24.12 -14.22 6.23
N LYS A 220 25.08 -15.05 6.69
CA LYS A 220 26.20 -14.55 7.51
C LYS A 220 27.38 -13.94 6.74
N SER A 221 27.56 -14.16 5.43
CA SER A 221 28.83 -13.78 4.76
C SER A 221 28.74 -12.74 3.64
N PRO A 222 27.76 -12.73 2.72
CA PRO A 222 27.68 -11.67 1.69
C PRO A 222 26.71 -10.52 2.04
N LEU A 223 25.62 -10.80 2.79
CA LEU A 223 24.58 -9.82 3.12
C LEU A 223 24.93 -8.90 4.30
N ARG A 224 25.82 -9.33 5.20
CA ARG A 224 26.36 -8.50 6.29
C ARG A 224 27.06 -7.22 5.81
N HIS A 225 27.56 -7.20 4.57
CA HIS A 225 28.24 -6.05 4.01
C HIS A 225 27.34 -5.09 3.23
N ILE A 226 26.08 -5.48 2.94
CA ILE A 226 25.21 -4.69 2.06
C ILE A 226 23.92 -4.27 2.77
N LEU A 227 23.28 -5.08 3.65
CA LEU A 227 21.89 -4.81 4.06
C LEU A 227 21.41 -5.36 5.42
N VAL A 228 22.26 -5.83 6.34
CA VAL A 228 21.75 -6.41 7.61
C VAL A 228 22.51 -5.89 8.82
N ASP A 229 22.21 -4.64 9.18
CA ASP A 229 22.02 -4.32 10.59
C ASP A 229 20.56 -4.64 10.95
N ILE A 230 20.33 -5.21 12.13
CA ILE A 230 18.98 -5.26 12.69
C ILE A 230 18.51 -3.82 12.82
N ILE A 231 17.50 -3.43 12.05
CA ILE A 231 16.98 -2.08 12.14
C ILE A 231 16.22 -1.96 13.46
N HIS A 232 16.91 -1.42 14.45
CA HIS A 232 16.33 -1.14 15.75
C HIS A 232 15.57 0.19 15.68
N TRP A 233 14.30 0.15 15.27
CA TRP A 233 13.52 1.36 14.99
C TRP A 233 13.60 2.41 16.09
N LYS A 234 13.55 2.00 17.36
CA LYS A 234 13.73 2.92 18.47
C LYS A 234 15.08 3.67 18.43
N GLN A 235 16.19 2.98 18.18
CA GLN A 235 17.51 3.62 18.11
C GLN A 235 17.64 4.51 16.88
N THR A 236 17.07 4.10 15.74
CA THR A 236 17.00 4.93 14.53
C THR A 236 16.26 6.23 14.80
N TRP A 237 15.14 6.15 15.51
CA TRP A 237 14.35 7.32 15.89
C TRP A 237 15.02 8.17 16.96
N ASP A 238 15.66 7.57 17.97
CA ASP A 238 16.44 8.28 18.99
C ASP A 238 17.62 9.05 18.33
N TYR A 239 18.27 8.46 17.33
CA TYR A 239 19.34 9.12 16.56
C TYR A 239 18.81 10.27 15.69
N LEU A 240 17.68 10.05 15.00
CA LEU A 240 17.03 11.12 14.23
C LEU A 240 16.62 12.27 15.15
N GLU A 241 15.94 12.00 16.27
CA GLU A 241 15.58 13.00 17.29
C GLU A 241 16.82 13.77 17.77
N ALA A 242 17.89 13.07 18.17
CA ALA A 242 19.12 13.71 18.61
C ALA A 242 19.77 14.59 17.52
N THR A 243 19.81 14.10 16.28
CA THR A 243 20.41 14.82 15.16
C THR A 243 19.59 16.04 14.78
N THR A 244 18.26 15.91 14.71
CA THR A 244 17.34 17.02 14.44
C THR A 244 17.37 18.07 15.56
N LEU A 245 17.43 17.66 16.84
CA LEU A 245 17.59 18.59 17.97
C LEU A 245 18.97 19.29 17.97
N SER A 246 20.03 18.61 17.54
CA SER A 246 21.39 19.20 17.50
C SER A 246 21.61 20.16 16.33
N THR A 247 20.86 19.99 15.23
CA THR A 247 20.92 20.86 14.04
C THR A 247 19.90 21.99 14.08
N GLY A 248 18.86 21.88 14.91
CA GLY A 248 17.84 22.91 15.10
C GLY A 248 18.28 24.03 16.05
N SER A 249 18.75 25.15 15.51
CA SER A 249 18.79 26.45 16.23
C SER A 249 17.41 27.14 16.30
N SER A 250 16.35 26.50 15.82
CA SER A 250 15.05 27.13 15.56
C SER A 250 13.95 26.52 16.40
N THR A 251 13.13 27.37 17.02
CA THR A 251 11.89 27.02 17.73
C THR A 251 10.75 26.63 16.77
N ALA A 252 11.05 26.32 15.51
CA ALA A 252 10.07 26.02 14.47
C ALA A 252 9.63 24.55 14.53
N PRO A 253 8.35 24.24 14.24
CA PRO A 253 7.86 22.88 14.18
C PRO A 253 8.54 22.11 13.04
N ILE A 254 8.87 20.84 13.32
CA ILE A 254 9.48 19.92 12.35
C ILE A 254 8.36 19.08 11.74
N ARG A 255 8.35 18.96 10.41
CA ARG A 255 7.38 18.13 9.70
C ARG A 255 8.05 16.88 9.16
N LEU A 256 7.56 15.71 9.56
CA LEU A 256 7.99 14.44 8.99
C LEU A 256 7.14 14.16 7.74
N VAL A 257 7.80 14.15 6.59
CA VAL A 257 7.16 13.86 5.30
C VAL A 257 7.55 12.46 4.86
N PHE A 258 6.55 11.58 4.84
CA PHE A 258 6.72 10.21 4.37
C PHE A 258 6.55 10.15 2.85
N VAL A 259 7.62 9.74 2.17
CA VAL A 259 7.73 9.75 0.69
C VAL A 259 7.71 8.32 0.17
N GLY A 260 6.81 8.03 -0.77
CA GLY A 260 6.65 6.72 -1.37
C GLY A 260 5.64 5.81 -0.66
N PRO A 261 5.25 4.71 -1.33
CA PRO A 261 4.46 3.66 -0.71
C PRO A 261 5.26 3.00 0.43
N ASN A 262 4.56 2.36 1.37
CA ASN A 262 5.12 1.52 2.44
C ASN A 262 5.79 2.25 3.61
N THR A 263 5.56 3.55 3.75
CA THR A 263 5.97 4.34 4.92
C THR A 263 5.11 4.10 6.17
N THR A 264 4.00 3.37 6.06
CA THR A 264 3.10 3.05 7.18
C THR A 264 3.79 2.27 8.30
N ALA A 265 4.73 1.37 7.98
CA ALA A 265 5.51 0.64 8.99
C ALA A 265 6.41 1.58 9.80
N LEU A 266 6.96 2.61 9.16
CA LEU A 266 7.73 3.67 9.82
C LEU A 266 6.81 4.53 10.70
N ARG A 267 5.64 4.91 10.17
CA ARG A 267 4.63 5.69 10.90
C ARG A 267 4.08 4.97 12.14
N LEU A 268 3.78 3.68 12.04
CA LEU A 268 3.31 2.88 13.17
C LEU A 268 4.39 2.72 14.24
N SER A 269 5.64 2.54 13.83
CA SER A 269 6.78 2.49 14.75
C SER A 269 6.97 3.84 15.46
N TRP A 270 6.83 4.96 14.76
CA TRP A 270 6.88 6.31 15.35
C TRP A 270 5.76 6.53 16.38
N ASN A 271 4.50 6.26 16.04
CA ASN A 271 3.37 6.47 16.95
C ASN A 271 3.46 5.66 18.25
N SER A 272 4.21 4.55 18.24
CA SER A 272 4.47 3.73 19.43
C SER A 272 5.58 4.29 20.33
N LEU A 273 6.36 5.24 19.83
CA LEU A 273 7.44 5.89 20.56
C LEU A 273 6.93 7.23 21.11
N GLN A 274 7.05 7.43 22.43
CA GLN A 274 6.65 8.67 23.11
C GLN A 274 7.62 9.81 22.81
N VAL A 275 7.75 10.21 21.54
CA VAL A 275 8.64 11.29 21.13
C VAL A 275 8.05 12.64 21.55
N LYS A 276 8.90 13.54 22.10
CA LYS A 276 8.49 14.82 22.72
C LYS A 276 8.51 16.02 21.77
N LEU A 277 8.60 15.80 20.46
CA LEU A 277 8.66 16.86 19.47
C LEU A 277 7.25 17.22 18.95
N ASP A 278 7.00 18.51 18.72
CA ASP A 278 5.86 18.98 17.93
C ASP A 278 6.11 18.60 16.47
N VAL A 279 5.64 17.40 16.10
CA VAL A 279 5.84 16.80 14.79
C VAL A 279 4.52 16.68 14.06
N GLU A 280 4.43 17.33 12.90
CA GLU A 280 3.35 17.08 11.95
C GLU A 280 3.77 15.94 11.01
N VAL A 281 2.90 14.94 10.86
CA VAL A 281 3.15 13.74 10.04
C VAL A 281 2.28 13.79 8.78
N THR A 282 2.93 13.91 7.63
CA THR A 282 2.26 14.12 6.34
C THR A 282 2.79 13.15 5.29
N THR A 283 1.95 12.75 4.34
CA THR A 283 2.35 11.98 3.14
C THR A 283 2.65 12.92 1.98
N SER A 284 3.60 12.61 1.11
CA SER A 284 3.89 13.41 -0.10
C SER A 284 2.64 13.73 -0.94
N THR A 285 1.71 12.77 -1.06
CA THR A 285 0.43 12.94 -1.77
C THR A 285 -0.52 13.94 -1.12
N SER A 286 -0.49 14.10 0.21
CA SER A 286 -1.24 15.17 0.89
C SER A 286 -0.57 16.53 0.79
N VAL A 287 0.73 16.58 0.48
CA VAL A 287 1.40 17.85 0.15
C VAL A 287 0.80 18.39 -1.15
N PHE A 288 0.62 17.54 -2.18
CA PHE A 288 0.01 17.88 -3.48
C PHE A 288 -1.42 18.44 -3.44
N GLN A 289 -2.06 18.45 -2.28
CA GLN A 289 -3.33 19.14 -2.11
C GLN A 289 -3.03 20.64 -1.98
N SER A 290 -3.61 21.42 -2.91
CA SER A 290 -3.84 22.86 -2.69
C SER A 290 -4.39 23.09 -1.28
N PRO A 291 -4.18 24.28 -0.64
CA PRO A 291 -4.71 24.56 0.69
C PRO A 291 -6.14 24.08 0.71
N PRO A 292 -6.52 23.24 1.69
CA PRO A 292 -7.63 22.32 1.57
C PRO A 292 -8.78 23.09 0.96
N SER A 293 -9.05 22.87 -0.34
CA SER A 293 -10.33 23.21 -0.90
C SER A 293 -11.23 22.34 -0.07
N GLN A 294 -11.85 22.94 0.96
CA GLN A 294 -12.48 22.28 2.08
C GLN A 294 -13.03 20.96 1.55
N VAL A 295 -12.33 19.86 1.84
CA VAL A 295 -12.97 18.57 1.74
C VAL A 295 -13.98 18.73 2.85
N ASP A 296 -15.18 19.17 2.47
CA ASP A 296 -16.25 19.42 3.39
C ASP A 296 -16.39 18.12 4.15
N ASN A 297 -15.86 18.11 5.38
CA ASN A 297 -15.89 16.94 6.21
C ASN A 297 -17.37 16.59 6.32
N ILE A 298 -17.77 15.48 5.70
CA ILE A 298 -19.17 15.11 5.64
C ILE A 298 -19.54 14.60 7.02
N ALA A 299 -20.20 15.47 7.80
CA ALA A 299 -20.73 15.10 9.09
C ALA A 299 -21.87 14.11 8.89
N ILE A 300 -21.72 12.90 9.41
CA ILE A 300 -22.82 11.94 9.53
C ILE A 300 -23.67 12.38 10.72
N VAL A 301 -24.74 13.12 10.45
CA VAL A 301 -25.63 13.69 11.49
C VAL A 301 -26.68 12.70 12.00
N GLY A 302 -26.84 11.56 11.33
CA GLY A 302 -27.81 10.53 11.72
C GLY A 302 -27.69 9.27 10.85
N MET A 303 -28.26 8.19 11.36
CA MET A 303 -28.37 6.90 10.67
C MET A 303 -29.70 6.28 11.06
N SER A 304 -30.31 5.51 10.16
CA SER A 304 -31.43 4.64 10.45
C SER A 304 -31.35 3.47 9.49
N VAL A 305 -31.46 2.26 10.00
CA VAL A 305 -31.30 1.03 9.21
C VAL A 305 -32.27 -0.02 9.72
N ASN A 306 -32.83 -0.80 8.80
CA ASN A 306 -33.50 -2.06 9.10
C ASN A 306 -32.68 -3.17 8.45
N LEU A 307 -32.30 -4.16 9.26
CA LEU A 307 -31.44 -5.25 8.84
C LEU A 307 -32.04 -6.60 9.24
N PRO A 308 -31.60 -7.69 8.60
CA PRO A 308 -31.95 -9.04 9.02
C PRO A 308 -31.56 -9.23 10.50
N CYS A 309 -32.55 -9.50 11.35
CA CYS A 309 -32.46 -9.61 12.82
C CYS A 309 -32.39 -8.30 13.64
N GLY A 310 -32.66 -7.13 13.06
CA GLY A 310 -32.79 -5.90 13.84
C GLY A 310 -33.58 -4.78 13.16
N GLU A 311 -34.59 -4.28 13.86
CA GLU A 311 -35.30 -3.05 13.52
C GLU A 311 -34.59 -1.87 14.21
N GLY A 312 -33.95 -1.01 13.41
CA GLY A 312 -33.20 0.14 13.91
C GLY A 312 -31.78 -0.16 14.40
N ILE A 313 -31.07 0.92 14.75
CA ILE A 313 -29.66 0.90 15.11
C ILE A 313 -29.39 0.12 16.40
N THR A 314 -30.28 0.20 17.38
CA THR A 314 -30.08 -0.47 18.68
C THR A 314 -30.03 -1.98 18.53
N GLN A 315 -31.00 -2.57 17.81
CA GLN A 315 -31.03 -4.02 17.59
C GLN A 315 -29.89 -4.48 16.67
N PHE A 316 -29.50 -3.64 15.69
CA PHE A 316 -28.31 -3.89 14.90
C PHE A 316 -27.05 -3.96 15.76
N TRP A 317 -26.89 -3.02 16.70
CA TRP A 317 -25.76 -3.01 17.62
C TRP A 317 -25.73 -4.24 18.52
N ASP A 318 -26.88 -4.67 19.05
CA ASP A 318 -26.96 -5.88 19.87
C ASP A 318 -26.60 -7.14 19.07
N THR A 319 -27.00 -7.21 17.79
CA THR A 319 -26.64 -8.31 16.89
C THR A 319 -25.13 -8.39 16.70
N LEU A 320 -24.47 -7.26 16.43
CA LEU A 320 -23.02 -7.18 16.29
C LEU A 320 -22.29 -7.53 17.59
N LYS A 321 -22.72 -6.92 18.70
CA LYS A 321 -22.12 -7.11 20.02
C LYS A 321 -22.18 -8.57 20.48
N ASN A 322 -23.28 -9.26 20.18
CA ASN A 322 -23.48 -10.66 20.57
C ASN A 322 -22.96 -11.66 19.52
N GLY A 323 -22.37 -11.20 18.41
CA GLY A 323 -21.91 -12.08 17.33
C GLY A 323 -23.03 -12.94 16.72
N THR A 324 -24.26 -12.43 16.71
CA THR A 324 -25.43 -13.20 16.30
C THR A 324 -25.49 -13.32 14.78
N SER A 325 -25.66 -14.54 14.27
CA SER A 325 -25.88 -14.78 12.84
C SER A 325 -27.32 -14.49 12.46
N ALA A 326 -27.53 -13.63 11.46
CA ALA A 326 -28.85 -13.35 10.89
C ALA A 326 -29.29 -14.34 9.80
N VAL A 327 -28.46 -15.36 9.55
CA VAL A 327 -28.70 -16.34 8.50
C VAL A 327 -29.88 -17.22 8.90
N SER A 328 -30.93 -17.21 8.08
CA SER A 328 -32.08 -18.07 8.30
C SER A 328 -31.84 -19.46 7.69
N GLU A 329 -31.84 -20.50 8.54
CA GLU A 329 -31.68 -21.91 8.15
C GLU A 329 -32.91 -22.49 7.42
N ARG A 330 -34.09 -21.91 7.67
CA ARG A 330 -35.37 -22.48 7.23
C ARG A 330 -36.31 -21.39 6.72
N PHE A 331 -36.51 -21.43 5.40
CA PHE A 331 -37.57 -20.85 4.55
C PHE A 331 -38.17 -19.50 4.98
N LEU A 332 -37.96 -18.53 4.09
CA LEU A 332 -38.64 -17.23 3.92
C LEU A 332 -39.87 -17.04 4.82
N PRO A 333 -39.93 -15.97 5.62
CA PRO A 333 -41.11 -15.70 6.42
C PRO A 333 -42.36 -15.52 5.53
N VAL A 334 -43.52 -15.88 6.07
CA VAL A 334 -44.78 -16.12 5.32
C VAL A 334 -45.22 -14.95 4.42
N HIS A 335 -44.78 -13.72 4.72
CA HIS A 335 -45.09 -12.52 3.95
C HIS A 335 -44.24 -12.33 2.68
N ILE A 336 -43.12 -13.07 2.50
CA ILE A 336 -42.29 -13.06 1.27
C ILE A 336 -42.68 -14.21 0.31
N LEU A 337 -43.35 -15.25 0.83
CA LEU A 337 -43.88 -16.38 0.06
C LEU A 337 -44.72 -16.02 -1.18
N PRO A 338 -45.50 -14.91 -1.23
CA PRO A 338 -46.30 -14.61 -2.42
C PRO A 338 -45.48 -14.34 -3.69
N ARG A 339 -44.25 -13.82 -3.56
CA ARG A 339 -43.36 -13.51 -4.70
C ARG A 339 -42.38 -14.64 -5.03
N PHE A 340 -41.99 -15.44 -4.04
CA PHE A 340 -40.96 -16.46 -4.21
C PHE A 340 -41.33 -17.79 -3.54
N ASP A 341 -41.93 -18.67 -4.34
CA ASP A 341 -42.30 -20.02 -3.91
C ASP A 341 -41.15 -21.00 -4.17
N ILE A 342 -40.39 -21.30 -3.12
CA ILE A 342 -39.21 -22.18 -3.19
C ILE A 342 -39.59 -23.61 -3.61
N SER A 343 -40.84 -24.05 -3.40
CA SER A 343 -41.30 -25.39 -3.83
C SER A 343 -41.23 -25.59 -5.35
N ARG A 344 -41.11 -24.49 -6.10
CA ARG A 344 -40.96 -24.48 -7.57
C ARG A 344 -39.52 -24.73 -8.03
N TYR A 345 -38.55 -24.73 -7.12
CA TYR A 345 -37.12 -24.91 -7.42
C TYR A 345 -36.64 -26.29 -6.95
N ASN A 346 -35.72 -26.88 -7.71
CA ASN A 346 -34.99 -28.07 -7.27
C ASN A 346 -33.86 -27.62 -6.33
N VAL A 347 -33.96 -27.96 -5.05
CA VAL A 347 -32.91 -27.72 -4.06
C VAL A 347 -32.12 -29.02 -3.86
N PRO A 348 -30.79 -29.05 -4.04
CA PRO A 348 -30.00 -30.25 -3.81
C PRO A 348 -30.13 -30.73 -2.36
N VAL A 349 -30.54 -31.99 -2.18
CA VAL A 349 -30.45 -32.69 -0.90
C VAL A 349 -29.11 -33.42 -0.90
N GLU A 350 -28.28 -33.21 0.12
CA GLU A 350 -26.99 -33.90 0.25
C GLU A 350 -27.21 -35.42 0.18
N GLY A 351 -26.52 -36.08 -0.76
CA GLY A 351 -26.59 -37.53 -0.97
C GLY A 351 -27.68 -38.02 -1.94
N VAL A 352 -28.51 -37.16 -2.53
CA VAL A 352 -29.55 -37.56 -3.50
C VAL A 352 -29.35 -36.86 -4.84
N ALA A 353 -29.05 -37.63 -5.89
CA ALA A 353 -28.99 -37.13 -7.26
C ALA A 353 -30.41 -36.77 -7.73
N THR A 354 -30.70 -35.48 -7.90
CA THR A 354 -31.99 -34.99 -8.41
C THR A 354 -32.12 -35.29 -9.90
N THR A 355 -32.77 -36.40 -10.24
CA THR A 355 -33.10 -36.81 -11.61
C THR A 355 -34.47 -36.23 -12.03
N GLY A 356 -34.50 -34.94 -12.37
CA GLY A 356 -35.73 -34.30 -12.87
C GLY A 356 -35.45 -32.99 -13.61
N LYS A 357 -35.51 -33.03 -14.96
CA LYS A 357 -35.18 -31.92 -15.87
C LYS A 357 -36.23 -30.80 -15.98
N SER A 358 -37.22 -30.72 -15.08
CA SER A 358 -38.40 -29.86 -15.30
C SER A 358 -38.49 -28.61 -14.42
N ARG A 359 -37.61 -28.42 -13.43
CA ARG A 359 -37.62 -27.23 -12.55
C ARG A 359 -36.26 -26.53 -12.53
N PRO A 360 -36.22 -25.19 -12.40
CA PRO A 360 -34.98 -24.45 -12.20
C PRO A 360 -34.27 -24.93 -10.92
N SER A 361 -32.94 -25.07 -10.98
CA SER A 361 -32.13 -25.49 -9.83
C SER A 361 -31.69 -24.29 -9.00
N MET A 362 -31.78 -24.40 -7.67
CA MET A 362 -31.29 -23.40 -6.71
C MET A 362 -30.25 -24.05 -5.79
N GLN A 363 -29.00 -23.62 -5.90
CA GLN A 363 -27.87 -24.19 -5.17
C GLN A 363 -27.78 -23.70 -3.71
N VAL A 364 -28.36 -22.53 -3.40
CA VAL A 364 -28.24 -21.86 -2.09
C VAL A 364 -29.60 -21.86 -1.40
N LYS A 365 -29.63 -22.32 -0.14
CA LYS A 365 -30.83 -22.50 0.69
C LYS A 365 -30.90 -21.53 1.89
N HIS A 366 -29.89 -20.68 2.02
CA HIS A 366 -29.73 -19.74 3.13
C HIS A 366 -29.78 -18.30 2.63
N GLY A 367 -30.28 -17.39 3.48
CA GLY A 367 -30.30 -15.96 3.20
C GLY A 367 -30.57 -15.15 4.47
N ASN A 368 -30.35 -13.84 4.36
CA ASN A 368 -30.66 -12.88 5.41
C ASN A 368 -31.82 -12.02 4.90
N PHE A 369 -32.97 -12.06 5.58
CA PHE A 369 -34.21 -11.42 5.11
C PHE A 369 -34.71 -10.40 6.13
N LEU A 370 -35.27 -9.29 5.62
CA LEU A 370 -36.03 -8.36 6.45
C LEU A 370 -37.33 -9.02 6.92
N ARG A 371 -37.76 -8.68 8.13
CA ARG A 371 -38.99 -9.24 8.73
C ARG A 371 -40.26 -8.62 8.15
N ASP A 372 -40.23 -7.37 7.71
CA ASP A 372 -41.38 -6.76 7.05
C ASP A 372 -40.89 -5.76 5.99
N PRO A 373 -40.39 -6.26 4.85
CA PRO A 373 -39.88 -5.39 3.81
C PRO A 373 -40.96 -4.49 3.21
N PHE A 374 -42.25 -4.85 3.35
CA PHE A 374 -43.36 -4.11 2.74
C PHE A 374 -44.01 -3.07 3.68
N ALA A 375 -43.52 -2.94 4.92
CA ALA A 375 -44.00 -1.93 5.85
C ALA A 375 -43.68 -0.52 5.33
N PHE A 376 -44.72 0.22 4.97
CA PHE A 376 -44.59 1.58 4.45
C PHE A 376 -45.76 2.47 4.88
N ASP A 377 -45.46 3.62 5.47
CA ASP A 377 -46.46 4.61 5.88
C ASP A 377 -46.86 5.49 4.69
N ASN A 378 -47.74 4.97 3.84
CA ASN A 378 -48.17 5.68 2.64
C ASN A 378 -48.88 7.02 2.94
N VAL A 379 -49.53 7.15 4.10
CA VAL A 379 -50.26 8.38 4.46
C VAL A 379 -49.27 9.48 4.79
N PHE A 380 -48.20 9.17 5.53
CA PHE A 380 -47.14 10.13 5.84
C PHE A 380 -46.46 10.69 4.59
N PHE A 381 -46.26 9.86 3.56
CA PHE A 381 -45.67 10.28 2.29
C PHE A 381 -46.70 10.79 1.26
N GLU A 382 -47.97 10.90 1.63
CA GLU A 382 -49.07 11.34 0.75
C GLU A 382 -49.24 10.47 -0.52
N ILE A 383 -48.89 9.19 -0.43
CA ILE A 383 -48.99 8.22 -1.52
C ILE A 383 -50.30 7.43 -1.39
N SER A 384 -51.00 7.24 -2.51
CA SER A 384 -52.24 6.47 -2.49
C SER A 384 -51.98 4.99 -2.17
N PRO A 385 -52.90 4.29 -1.47
CA PRO A 385 -52.73 2.86 -1.17
C PRO A 385 -52.55 1.97 -2.40
N ARG A 386 -53.04 2.41 -3.57
CA ARG A 386 -52.89 1.69 -4.83
C ARG A 386 -51.47 1.83 -5.38
N GLU A 387 -50.90 3.03 -5.28
CA GLU A 387 -49.55 3.35 -5.75
C GLU A 387 -48.49 2.71 -4.86
N ALA A 388 -48.65 2.80 -3.53
CA ALA A 388 -47.74 2.17 -2.57
C ALA A 388 -47.58 0.66 -2.80
N LYS A 389 -48.66 -0.04 -3.20
CA LYS A 389 -48.61 -1.48 -3.51
C LYS A 389 -47.80 -1.83 -4.75
N SER A 390 -47.63 -0.88 -5.68
CA SER A 390 -46.86 -1.06 -6.91
C SER A 390 -45.41 -0.61 -6.80
N MET A 391 -45.05 0.10 -5.74
CA MET A 391 -43.68 0.52 -5.49
C MET A 391 -42.80 -0.68 -5.11
N ASP A 392 -41.52 -0.57 -5.47
CA ASP A 392 -40.51 -1.47 -4.92
C ASP A 392 -40.24 -1.06 -3.47
N PRO A 393 -40.32 -1.98 -2.49
CA PRO A 393 -39.93 -1.71 -1.11
C PRO A 393 -38.42 -1.61 -0.97
#